data_AF-A0A0S4QMV4-F1
#
_entry.id   AF-A0A0S4QMV4-F1
#
_cell.length_a   1.000
_cell.length_b   1.000
_cell.length_c   1.000
_cell.angle_alpha   90.00
_cell.angle_beta   90.00
_cell.angle_gamma   90.00
#
_symmetry.space_group_name_H-M   'P 1'
#
loop_
_entity.id
_entity.type
_entity.pdbx_description
1 polymer ?
#
loop_
_entity_poly.entity_id
_entity_poly.type
_entity_poly.pdbx_seq_one_letter_code
_entity_poly.pdbx_strand_id
1 'polypeptide(L)'
;MAARPRLPVSSPRPGDNAATSNDATSNEVRPDDPGGDTTGAVPAPAAPNTAVAPAPVAAATPAAGGPPPAMRAIGTAIRAARRRAGMPMTVLAERAGVSQPYLSQLENGRNNPSIQTLYRIANALELSPQDLLPSDADEVVVTRAGTAAGTTIEDRPDAAFARVLVGAPSKLIQVQEVTVRAGGFLGDWFEHDGEEFVYLLEGEVVVELQTDRTEHLRPGDAIWYAATTPHRWRSVGAGAARILVMSAAVPRGRPH
;
A
#
# COMPACT_ATOMS: atom_id res chain seq x y z
N MET A 1 -41.46 -22.37 17.68
CA MET A 1 -42.38 -23.16 16.84
C MET A 1 -43.61 -22.30 16.56
N ALA A 2 -43.62 -21.59 15.43
CA ALA A 2 -44.79 -20.92 14.85
C ALA A 2 -44.46 -20.61 13.38
N ALA A 3 -45.43 -20.86 12.51
CA ALA A 3 -45.28 -21.18 11.10
C ALA A 3 -45.01 -19.99 10.16
N ARG A 4 -44.20 -20.24 9.12
CA ARG A 4 -44.08 -19.39 7.91
C ARG A 4 -45.23 -19.67 6.94
N PRO A 5 -45.74 -18.68 6.19
CA PRO A 5 -46.49 -18.94 4.96
C PRO A 5 -45.55 -18.92 3.73
N ARG A 6 -45.71 -19.90 2.83
CA ARG A 6 -45.08 -19.99 1.50
C ARG A 6 -46.02 -19.38 0.43
N LEU A 7 -45.45 -18.47 -0.36
CA LEU A 7 -45.59 -18.14 -1.82
C LEU A 7 -46.91 -18.35 -2.59
N PRO A 8 -47.05 -17.60 -3.71
CA PRO A 8 -47.00 -18.31 -4.98
C PRO A 8 -45.99 -17.74 -6.00
N VAL A 9 -45.52 -18.68 -6.81
CA VAL A 9 -44.63 -18.56 -7.97
C VAL A 9 -45.44 -18.05 -9.17
N SER A 10 -44.89 -17.10 -9.94
CA SER A 10 -45.37 -16.74 -11.27
C SER A 10 -44.31 -17.11 -12.31
N SER A 11 -44.61 -18.10 -13.14
CA SER A 11 -43.82 -18.57 -14.28
C SER A 11 -43.98 -17.65 -15.52
N PRO A 12 -43.04 -17.68 -16.49
CA PRO A 12 -42.97 -16.73 -17.60
C PRO A 12 -43.86 -17.15 -18.78
N ARG A 13 -44.18 -16.20 -19.67
CA ARG A 13 -44.75 -16.49 -21.00
C ARG A 13 -43.95 -15.84 -22.14
N PRO A 14 -44.00 -16.44 -23.36
CA PRO A 14 -43.01 -16.27 -24.43
C PRO A 14 -43.51 -15.46 -25.64
N GLY A 15 -42.56 -15.01 -26.47
CA GLY A 15 -42.64 -14.83 -27.94
C GLY A 15 -43.63 -13.81 -28.50
N ASP A 16 -43.16 -12.83 -29.26
CA ASP A 16 -43.07 -12.98 -30.72
C ASP A 16 -42.45 -11.76 -31.45
N ASN A 17 -41.79 -12.10 -32.55
CA ASN A 17 -41.06 -11.29 -33.52
C ASN A 17 -41.89 -10.16 -34.17
N ALA A 18 -41.22 -9.08 -34.56
CA ALA A 18 -41.42 -8.47 -35.87
C ALA A 18 -40.21 -7.63 -36.29
N ALA A 19 -39.45 -8.17 -37.24
CA ALA A 19 -38.57 -7.40 -38.11
C ALA A 19 -39.42 -6.53 -39.04
N THR A 20 -39.00 -5.30 -39.30
CA THR A 20 -39.26 -4.63 -40.58
C THR A 20 -37.98 -3.92 -41.04
N SER A 21 -37.45 -4.47 -42.12
CA SER A 21 -36.55 -3.86 -43.07
C SER A 21 -37.18 -2.63 -43.71
N ASN A 22 -36.37 -1.65 -44.13
CA ASN A 22 -36.61 -0.97 -45.40
C ASN A 22 -35.30 -0.51 -46.05
N ASP A 23 -35.14 -1.02 -47.27
CA ASP A 23 -34.31 -0.59 -48.40
C ASP A 23 -34.17 0.94 -48.53
N ALA A 24 -32.95 1.46 -48.74
CA ALA A 24 -32.19 1.51 -50.00
C ALA A 24 -32.63 2.67 -50.92
N THR A 25 -31.70 3.60 -51.12
CA THR A 25 -31.56 4.35 -52.37
C THR A 25 -30.09 4.50 -52.71
N SER A 26 -29.74 3.88 -53.82
CA SER A 26 -28.49 3.91 -54.57
C SER A 26 -28.08 5.32 -54.99
N ASN A 27 -26.76 5.56 -55.11
CA ASN A 27 -26.19 6.23 -56.29
C ASN A 27 -24.67 5.93 -56.37
N GLU A 28 -24.28 5.06 -57.29
CA GLU A 28 -23.58 5.38 -58.56
C GLU A 28 -22.05 5.38 -58.45
N VAL A 29 -21.46 4.34 -59.04
CA VAL A 29 -20.02 4.20 -59.32
C VAL A 29 -19.80 4.60 -60.78
N ARG A 30 -18.76 5.40 -61.06
CA ARG A 30 -18.06 5.41 -62.36
C ARG A 30 -16.55 5.21 -62.14
N PRO A 31 -15.83 4.62 -63.13
CA PRO A 31 -14.50 4.02 -62.94
C PRO A 31 -13.34 4.84 -63.54
N ASP A 32 -12.13 4.40 -63.15
CA ASP A 32 -10.79 4.55 -63.77
C ASP A 32 -10.07 5.91 -63.74
N ASP A 33 -8.93 6.02 -63.01
CA ASP A 33 -7.55 5.73 -63.50
C ASP A 33 -6.52 5.83 -62.31
N PRO A 34 -5.21 5.49 -62.42
CA PRO A 34 -4.54 4.61 -61.47
C PRO A 34 -3.33 5.27 -60.77
N GLY A 35 -2.70 4.52 -59.86
CA GLY A 35 -1.31 4.77 -59.46
C GLY A 35 -1.14 5.40 -58.09
N GLY A 36 -0.79 4.56 -57.12
CA GLY A 36 -0.46 4.98 -55.76
C GLY A 36 -0.17 3.78 -54.89
N ASP A 37 0.90 3.06 -55.21
CA ASP A 37 1.50 2.06 -54.32
C ASP A 37 1.95 2.75 -53.03
N THR A 38 1.23 2.51 -51.94
CA THR A 38 1.75 2.68 -50.58
C THR A 38 1.44 1.44 -49.78
N THR A 39 2.37 0.49 -49.82
CA THR A 39 2.56 -0.53 -48.81
C THR A 39 2.69 0.14 -47.43
N GLY A 40 1.61 0.13 -46.66
CA GLY A 40 1.61 0.53 -45.25
C GLY A 40 2.34 -0.51 -44.41
N ALA A 41 3.65 -0.32 -44.23
CA ALA A 41 4.43 -1.06 -43.25
C ALA A 41 3.96 -0.70 -41.83
N VAL A 42 3.47 -1.70 -41.10
CA VAL A 42 3.24 -1.60 -39.65
C VAL A 42 4.59 -1.36 -38.97
N PRO A 43 4.77 -0.32 -38.13
CA PRO A 43 6.03 -0.12 -37.44
C PRO A 43 6.23 -1.23 -36.39
N ALA A 44 7.41 -1.84 -36.40
CA ALA A 44 7.84 -2.83 -35.42
C ALA A 44 7.77 -2.26 -33.99
N PRO A 45 7.50 -3.09 -32.96
CA PRO A 45 7.44 -2.62 -31.58
C PRO A 45 8.80 -2.05 -31.14
N ALA A 46 8.75 -0.87 -30.54
CA ALA A 46 9.91 -0.21 -29.95
C ALA A 46 10.55 -1.12 -28.88
N ALA A 47 11.88 -1.21 -28.90
CA ALA A 47 12.67 -1.94 -27.92
C ALA A 47 12.29 -1.53 -26.48
N PRO A 48 12.33 -2.46 -25.51
CA PRO A 48 12.00 -2.13 -24.12
C PRO A 48 12.94 -1.03 -23.63
N ASN A 49 12.32 0.09 -23.25
CA ASN A 49 12.99 1.22 -22.62
C ASN A 49 13.72 0.67 -21.38
N THR A 50 15.05 0.63 -21.42
CA THR A 50 15.86 0.21 -20.27
C THR A 50 15.50 1.11 -19.10
N ALA A 51 14.75 0.56 -18.15
CA ALA A 51 14.41 1.23 -16.91
C ALA A 51 15.71 1.61 -16.22
N VAL A 52 16.01 2.90 -16.20
CA VAL A 52 17.08 3.42 -15.34
C VAL A 52 16.59 3.23 -13.91
N ALA A 53 17.14 2.22 -13.24
CA ALA A 53 16.91 2.01 -11.82
C ALA A 53 17.20 3.32 -11.05
N PRO A 54 16.33 3.79 -10.15
CA PRO A 54 16.65 4.94 -9.33
C PRO A 54 17.90 4.61 -8.51
N ALA A 55 18.89 5.51 -8.54
CA ALA A 55 20.11 5.38 -7.78
C ALA A 55 19.79 5.13 -6.29
N PRO A 56 20.58 4.30 -5.58
CA PRO A 56 20.37 4.07 -4.17
C PRO A 56 20.44 5.41 -3.43
N VAL A 57 19.35 5.76 -2.75
CA VAL A 57 19.31 6.94 -1.87
C VAL A 57 20.28 6.64 -0.73
N ALA A 58 21.49 7.15 -0.84
CA ALA A 58 22.47 7.13 0.24
C ALA A 58 21.81 7.74 1.49
N ALA A 59 21.96 7.06 2.62
CA ALA A 59 21.44 7.50 3.91
C ALA A 59 21.87 8.96 4.16
N ALA A 60 20.90 9.89 4.03
CA ALA A 60 21.14 11.29 4.29
C ALA A 60 21.42 11.47 5.79
N THR A 61 22.65 11.83 6.13
CA THR A 61 22.99 12.38 7.43
C THR A 61 22.14 13.65 7.65
N PRO A 62 21.46 13.84 8.80
CA PRO A 62 20.67 15.04 8.99
C PRO A 62 21.62 16.25 9.10
N ALA A 63 21.45 17.19 8.17
CA ALA A 63 22.04 18.52 8.26
C ALA A 63 21.49 19.26 9.49
N ALA A 64 22.29 20.18 10.03
CA ALA A 64 21.99 20.99 11.21
C ALA A 64 20.74 21.87 11.01
N GLY A 65 19.58 21.30 11.30
CA GLY A 65 18.27 21.91 11.36
C GLY A 65 17.45 21.12 12.37
N GLY A 66 16.47 21.74 13.01
CA GLY A 66 15.58 21.02 13.93
C GLY A 66 14.95 19.78 13.25
N PRO A 67 14.45 18.81 14.02
CA PRO A 67 13.93 17.58 13.45
C PRO A 67 12.87 17.84 12.37
N PRO A 68 12.88 17.09 11.25
CA PRO A 68 11.92 17.23 10.16
C PRO A 68 10.47 17.39 10.66
N PRO A 69 9.66 18.23 10.01
CA PRO A 69 8.28 18.51 10.44
C PRO A 69 7.44 17.24 10.68
N ALA A 70 7.62 16.21 9.83
CA ALA A 70 6.92 14.93 9.96
C ALA A 70 7.25 14.19 11.27
N MET A 71 8.52 14.15 11.68
CA MET A 71 8.94 13.49 12.93
C MET A 71 8.35 14.18 14.17
N ARG A 72 8.29 15.51 14.15
CA ARG A 72 7.64 16.29 15.22
C ARG A 72 6.14 16.02 15.28
N ALA A 73 5.49 15.90 14.12
CA ALA A 73 4.06 15.59 14.05
C ALA A 73 3.75 14.20 14.62
N ILE A 74 4.52 13.17 14.24
CA ILE A 74 4.39 11.81 14.78
C ILE A 74 4.58 11.81 16.31
N GLY A 75 5.65 12.43 16.81
CA GLY A 75 5.90 12.53 18.24
C GLY A 75 4.77 13.23 19.00
N THR A 76 4.20 14.28 18.42
CA THR A 76 3.06 15.02 18.98
C THR A 76 1.80 14.15 19.00
N ALA A 77 1.53 13.39 17.94
CA ALA A 77 0.40 12.47 17.85
C ALA A 77 0.48 11.37 18.91
N ILE A 78 1.65 10.72 19.05
CA ILE A 78 1.91 9.70 20.09
C ILE A 78 1.65 10.28 21.49
N ARG A 79 2.24 11.44 21.78
CA ARG A 79 2.06 12.11 23.08
C ARG A 79 0.60 12.46 23.36
N ALA A 80 -0.12 12.94 22.35
CA ALA A 80 -1.53 13.29 22.48
C ALA A 80 -2.40 12.05 22.73
N ALA A 81 -2.19 10.98 21.96
CA ALA A 81 -2.88 9.70 22.12
C ALA A 81 -2.63 9.09 23.51
N ARG A 82 -1.37 9.03 23.93
CA ARG A 82 -1.00 8.54 25.27
C ARG A 82 -1.70 9.32 26.38
N ARG A 83 -1.72 10.66 26.28
CA ARG A 83 -2.38 11.53 27.26
C ARG A 83 -3.90 11.34 27.29
N ARG A 84 -4.55 11.18 26.13
CA ARG A 84 -5.99 10.88 26.06
C ARG A 84 -6.33 9.54 26.72
N ALA A 85 -5.46 8.54 26.57
CA ALA A 85 -5.58 7.25 27.23
C ALA A 85 -5.24 7.28 28.74
N GLY A 86 -4.83 8.43 29.29
CA GLY A 86 -4.40 8.54 30.70
C GLY A 86 -3.13 7.73 31.01
N MET A 87 -2.36 7.35 30.00
CA MET A 87 -1.28 6.37 30.14
C MET A 87 0.05 7.05 30.54
N PRO A 88 0.71 6.61 31.63
CA PRO A 88 2.06 7.05 31.95
C PRO A 88 3.06 6.66 30.85
N MET A 89 4.11 7.47 30.67
CA MET A 89 5.16 7.19 29.68
C MET A 89 5.80 5.82 29.89
N THR A 90 6.05 5.44 31.14
CA THR A 90 6.62 4.14 31.52
C THR A 90 5.76 2.98 31.05
N VAL A 91 4.44 3.10 31.23
CA VAL A 91 3.46 2.07 30.82
C VAL A 91 3.42 1.93 29.30
N LEU A 92 3.41 3.04 28.55
CA LEU A 92 3.45 2.96 27.09
C LEU A 92 4.76 2.34 26.59
N ALA A 93 5.89 2.74 27.17
CA ALA A 93 7.20 2.22 26.79
C ALA A 93 7.26 0.69 27.00
N GLU A 94 6.80 0.23 28.16
CA GLU A 94 6.72 -1.20 28.48
C GLU A 94 5.80 -1.95 27.51
N ARG A 95 4.57 -1.48 27.30
CA ARG A 95 3.60 -2.11 26.39
C ARG A 95 4.09 -2.16 24.94
N ALA A 96 4.76 -1.11 24.47
CA ALA A 96 5.32 -1.04 23.12
C ALA A 96 6.67 -1.76 22.99
N GLY A 97 7.24 -2.27 24.09
CA GLY A 97 8.55 -2.93 24.07
C GLY A 97 9.70 -2.01 23.65
N VAL A 98 9.64 -0.73 24.05
CA VAL A 98 10.69 0.26 23.81
C VAL A 98 11.19 0.85 25.12
N SER A 99 12.38 1.46 25.13
CA SER A 99 12.88 2.11 26.33
C SER A 99 12.16 3.45 26.58
N GLN A 100 11.98 3.81 27.85
CA GLN A 100 11.40 5.10 28.22
C GLN A 100 12.20 6.31 27.67
N PRO A 101 13.55 6.32 27.69
CA PRO A 101 14.32 7.38 27.05
C PRO A 101 14.09 7.47 25.54
N TYR A 102 13.96 6.33 24.85
CA TYR A 102 13.65 6.29 23.42
C TYR A 102 12.26 6.86 23.13
N LEU A 103 11.24 6.43 23.87
CA LEU A 103 9.88 6.97 23.73
C LEU A 103 9.81 8.47 24.02
N SER A 104 10.58 8.95 25.02
CA SER A 104 10.70 10.38 25.29
C SER A 104 11.32 11.15 24.11
N GLN A 105 12.40 10.64 23.52
CA GLN A 105 12.99 11.25 22.33
C GLN A 105 12.00 11.29 21.17
N LEU A 106 11.22 10.21 20.99
CA LEU A 106 10.20 10.10 19.97
C LEU A 106 9.07 11.12 20.17
N GLU A 107 8.50 11.25 21.38
CA GLU A 107 7.45 12.24 21.69
C GLU A 107 7.92 13.70 21.51
N ASN A 108 9.23 13.94 21.58
CA ASN A 108 9.83 15.25 21.33
C ASN A 108 10.30 15.42 19.87
N GLY A 109 9.99 14.47 18.99
CA GLY A 109 10.33 14.47 17.58
C GLY A 109 11.81 14.32 17.29
N ARG A 110 12.61 13.84 18.25
CA ARG A 110 14.08 13.73 18.11
C ARG A 110 14.53 12.45 17.40
N ASN A 111 13.67 11.44 17.32
CA ASN A 111 13.92 10.18 16.60
C ASN A 111 12.81 9.93 15.56
N ASN A 112 13.18 9.29 14.45
CA ASN A 112 12.24 8.74 13.48
C ASN A 112 12.03 7.26 13.84
N PRO A 113 10.80 6.81 14.18
CA PRO A 113 10.57 5.41 14.52
C PRO A 113 10.63 4.55 13.25
N SER A 114 11.08 3.31 13.37
CA SER A 114 10.85 2.30 12.32
C SER A 114 9.35 2.00 12.18
N ILE A 115 8.95 1.39 11.05
CA ILE A 115 7.55 0.97 10.82
C ILE A 115 7.09 0.03 11.94
N GLN A 116 7.88 -0.99 12.27
CA GLN A 116 7.53 -1.94 13.33
C GLN A 116 7.40 -1.26 14.70
N THR A 117 8.29 -0.32 15.03
CA THR A 117 8.19 0.44 16.27
C THR A 117 6.94 1.33 16.31
N LEU A 118 6.58 1.97 15.20
CA LEU A 118 5.32 2.72 15.09
C LEU A 118 4.10 1.82 15.32
N TYR A 119 4.11 0.61 14.75
CA TYR A 119 3.05 -0.38 14.91
C TYR A 119 2.90 -0.84 16.36
N ARG A 120 4.01 -1.16 17.04
CA ARG A 120 3.99 -1.53 18.46
C ARG A 120 3.42 -0.43 19.34
N ILE A 121 3.77 0.83 19.05
CA ILE A 121 3.24 1.99 19.78
C ILE A 121 1.74 2.18 19.50
N ALA A 122 1.31 2.08 18.24
CA ALA A 122 -0.09 2.20 17.86
C ALA A 122 -0.94 1.11 18.52
N ASN A 123 -0.50 -0.15 18.45
CA ASN A 123 -1.18 -1.28 19.08
C ASN A 123 -1.26 -1.11 20.61
N ALA A 124 -0.19 -0.66 21.26
CA ALA A 124 -0.19 -0.37 22.70
C ALA A 124 -1.15 0.76 23.12
N LEU A 125 -1.49 1.65 22.18
CA LEU A 125 -2.46 2.73 22.32
C LEU A 125 -3.86 2.38 21.80
N GLU A 126 -4.06 1.15 21.31
CA GLU A 126 -5.31 0.69 20.68
C GLU A 126 -5.71 1.56 19.46
N LEU A 127 -4.71 1.96 18.67
CA LEU A 127 -4.85 2.77 17.46
C LEU A 127 -4.30 2.03 16.24
N SER A 128 -4.69 2.47 15.04
CA SER A 128 -4.02 2.09 13.81
C SER A 128 -2.71 2.91 13.66
N PRO A 129 -1.64 2.33 13.08
CA PRO A 129 -0.40 3.06 12.78
C PRO A 129 -0.63 4.36 11.98
N GLN A 130 -1.65 4.38 11.11
CA GLN A 130 -2.03 5.55 10.33
C GLN A 130 -2.51 6.73 11.19
N ASP A 131 -3.10 6.46 12.37
CA ASP A 131 -3.64 7.49 13.28
C ASP A 131 -2.53 8.33 13.93
N LEU A 132 -1.29 7.81 13.87
CA LEU A 132 -0.09 8.46 14.39
C LEU A 132 0.71 9.20 13.31
N LEU A 133 0.30 9.10 12.03
CA LEU A 133 0.95 9.82 10.95
C LEU A 133 0.59 11.33 10.98
N PRO A 134 1.41 12.19 10.36
CA PRO A 134 1.08 13.59 10.20
C PRO A 134 -0.27 13.74 9.52
N SER A 135 -1.16 14.57 10.07
CA SER A 135 -2.41 14.89 9.40
C SER A 135 -2.17 15.80 8.21
N ASP A 136 -2.83 15.50 7.10
CA ASP A 136 -3.01 16.42 5.98
C ASP A 136 -4.51 16.68 5.75
N ALA A 137 -4.80 17.86 5.21
CA ALA A 137 -6.15 18.26 4.81
C ALA A 137 -6.33 18.20 3.28
N ASP A 138 -5.31 17.72 2.57
CA ASP A 138 -5.28 17.77 1.11
C ASP A 138 -6.22 16.72 0.53
N GLU A 139 -7.15 17.15 -0.32
CA GLU A 139 -8.05 16.22 -1.04
C GLU A 139 -7.29 15.39 -2.09
N VAL A 140 -6.29 16.01 -2.73
CA VAL A 140 -5.42 15.39 -3.73
C VAL A 140 -3.99 15.36 -3.21
N VAL A 141 -3.44 14.16 -3.10
CA VAL A 141 -2.06 13.94 -2.64
C VAL A 141 -1.17 13.60 -3.83
N VAL A 142 -0.09 14.36 -4.03
CA VAL A 142 0.92 14.06 -5.05
C VAL A 142 2.28 13.87 -4.39
N THR A 143 2.73 12.62 -4.32
CA THR A 143 4.07 12.28 -3.82
C THR A 143 5.04 12.16 -4.98
N ARG A 144 5.95 13.13 -5.10
CA ARG A 144 6.98 13.12 -6.15
C ARG A 144 8.08 12.10 -5.84
N ALA A 145 8.68 11.57 -6.89
CA ALA A 145 9.83 10.68 -6.75
C ALA A 145 10.98 11.39 -6.03
N GLY A 146 11.61 10.71 -5.07
CA GLY A 146 12.75 11.24 -4.31
C GLY A 146 12.42 12.25 -3.20
N THR A 147 11.16 12.66 -3.01
CA THR A 147 10.78 13.71 -2.04
C THR A 147 10.02 13.20 -0.82
N ALA A 148 9.55 11.96 -0.82
CA ALA A 148 8.70 11.46 0.26
C ALA A 148 9.51 11.12 1.52
N ALA A 149 8.90 11.38 2.68
CA ALA A 149 9.39 10.89 3.94
C ALA A 149 9.36 9.35 3.95
N GLY A 150 10.34 8.77 4.63
CA GLY A 150 10.42 7.33 4.81
C GLY A 150 11.21 6.99 6.05
N THR A 151 11.15 5.72 6.42
CA THR A 151 11.86 5.17 7.57
C THR A 151 12.21 3.71 7.27
N THR A 152 13.05 3.11 8.10
CA THR A 152 13.32 1.68 7.98
C THR A 152 12.14 0.86 8.47
N ILE A 153 11.97 -0.33 7.93
CA ILE A 153 10.93 -1.25 8.42
C ILE A 153 11.20 -1.68 9.87
N GLU A 154 12.47 -1.89 10.21
CA GLU A 154 12.94 -2.22 11.56
C GLU A 154 14.20 -1.40 11.90
N ASP A 155 14.50 -1.23 13.19
CA ASP A 155 15.66 -0.48 13.70
C ASP A 155 16.96 -1.29 13.58
N ARG A 156 17.37 -1.64 12.35
CA ARG A 156 18.59 -2.42 12.04
C ARG A 156 19.25 -2.02 10.71
N PRO A 157 20.58 -2.26 10.54
CA PRO A 157 21.33 -1.74 9.39
C PRO A 157 20.96 -2.33 8.03
N ASP A 158 20.44 -3.54 8.02
CA ASP A 158 20.05 -4.31 6.83
C ASP A 158 18.54 -4.26 6.54
N ALA A 159 17.77 -3.49 7.32
CA ALA A 159 16.35 -3.32 7.09
C ALA A 159 16.05 -2.63 5.76
N ALA A 160 14.93 -3.05 5.17
CA ALA A 160 14.31 -2.37 4.05
C ALA A 160 13.92 -0.94 4.43
N PHE A 161 13.88 -0.07 3.43
CA PHE A 161 13.42 1.30 3.57
C PHE A 161 11.99 1.42 3.02
N ALA A 162 11.08 1.95 3.83
CA ALA A 162 9.70 2.21 3.47
C ALA A 162 9.51 3.71 3.22
N ARG A 163 9.14 4.05 1.99
CA ARG A 163 8.79 5.40 1.56
C ARG A 163 7.27 5.55 1.57
N VAL A 164 6.73 6.45 2.38
CA VAL A 164 5.28 6.67 2.46
C VAL A 164 4.81 7.47 1.26
N LEU A 165 3.89 6.91 0.47
CA LEU A 165 3.32 7.54 -0.73
C LEU A 165 2.00 8.25 -0.41
N VAL A 166 1.16 7.62 0.40
CA VAL A 166 -0.12 8.12 0.88
C VAL A 166 -0.28 7.66 2.34
N GLY A 167 -0.73 8.52 3.23
CA GLY A 167 -1.04 8.12 4.60
C GLY A 167 -1.22 9.31 5.53
N ALA A 168 -2.41 9.42 6.11
CA ALA A 168 -2.74 10.36 7.17
C ALA A 168 -3.95 9.79 7.94
N PRO A 169 -4.24 10.27 9.17
CA PRO A 169 -5.42 9.82 9.91
C PRO A 169 -6.75 10.04 9.17
N SER A 170 -6.79 10.99 8.21
CA SER A 170 -7.96 11.28 7.36
C SER A 170 -8.11 10.34 6.16
N LYS A 171 -7.12 9.48 5.88
CA LYS A 171 -7.11 8.60 4.70
C LYS A 171 -7.50 7.18 5.10
N LEU A 172 -8.34 6.56 4.27
CA LEU A 172 -8.73 5.16 4.44
C LEU A 172 -7.61 4.18 4.07
N ILE A 173 -6.77 4.59 3.12
CA ILE A 173 -5.64 3.80 2.62
C ILE A 173 -4.33 4.46 3.00
N GLN A 174 -3.36 3.64 3.35
CA GLN A 174 -1.96 3.98 3.43
C GLN A 174 -1.23 3.20 2.33
N VAL A 175 -0.36 3.89 1.59
CA VAL A 175 0.42 3.30 0.50
C VAL A 175 1.88 3.59 0.75
N GLN A 176 2.71 2.55 0.68
CA GLN A 176 4.15 2.61 0.87
C GLN A 176 4.87 1.91 -0.27
N GLU A 177 5.97 2.49 -0.72
CA GLU A 177 6.96 1.77 -1.53
C GLU A 177 8.07 1.28 -0.61
N VAL A 178 8.25 -0.03 -0.55
CA VAL A 178 9.29 -0.70 0.24
C VAL A 178 10.40 -1.16 -0.69
N THR A 179 11.62 -0.73 -0.40
CA THR A 179 12.82 -1.15 -1.13
C THR A 179 13.76 -1.87 -0.19
N VAL A 180 14.19 -3.07 -0.60
CA VAL A 180 15.17 -3.87 0.13
C VAL A 180 16.33 -4.23 -0.79
N ARG A 181 17.55 -4.14 -0.26
CA ARG A 181 18.74 -4.62 -0.96
C ARG A 181 18.76 -6.15 -1.02
N ALA A 182 19.62 -6.72 -1.87
CA ALA A 182 19.84 -8.16 -1.90
C ALA A 182 20.18 -8.73 -0.51
N GLY A 183 19.46 -9.77 -0.11
CA GLY A 183 19.58 -10.41 1.20
C GLY A 183 19.26 -9.47 2.38
N GLY A 184 18.59 -8.35 2.15
CA GLY A 184 18.16 -7.43 3.19
C GLY A 184 16.92 -7.94 3.93
N PHE A 185 16.64 -7.29 5.05
CA PHE A 185 15.58 -7.68 5.96
C PHE A 185 14.30 -6.91 5.67
N LEU A 186 13.22 -7.62 5.33
CA LEU A 186 11.91 -7.03 4.98
C LEU A 186 10.93 -6.91 6.16
N GLY A 187 11.39 -7.18 7.38
CA GLY A 187 10.53 -7.24 8.55
C GLY A 187 10.36 -8.67 9.06
N ASP A 188 10.01 -8.78 10.34
CA ASP A 188 9.56 -10.04 10.91
C ASP A 188 8.03 -10.13 10.77
N TRP A 189 7.35 -10.70 11.76
CA TRP A 189 5.89 -10.77 11.78
C TRP A 189 5.26 -9.41 12.08
N PHE A 190 4.33 -9.02 11.21
CA PHE A 190 3.40 -7.91 11.38
C PHE A 190 2.00 -8.46 11.60
N GLU A 191 1.22 -7.72 12.37
CA GLU A 191 -0.22 -7.94 12.55
C GLU A 191 -0.85 -6.58 12.85
N HIS A 192 -1.91 -6.27 12.13
CA HIS A 192 -2.66 -5.03 12.35
C HIS A 192 -4.10 -5.15 11.85
N ASP A 193 -4.97 -4.27 12.34
CA ASP A 193 -6.34 -4.23 11.85
C ASP A 193 -6.38 -3.83 10.36
N GLY A 194 -7.33 -4.41 9.63
CA GLY A 194 -7.65 -4.06 8.26
C GLY A 194 -7.23 -5.08 7.22
N GLU A 195 -6.97 -4.59 6.03
CA GLU A 195 -6.58 -5.38 4.86
C GLU A 195 -5.23 -4.92 4.35
N GLU A 196 -4.49 -5.85 3.76
CA GLU A 196 -3.23 -5.53 3.10
C GLU A 196 -3.19 -6.11 1.69
N PHE A 197 -2.77 -5.26 0.77
CA PHE A 197 -2.52 -5.57 -0.62
C PHE A 197 -1.06 -5.29 -0.94
N VAL A 198 -0.40 -6.26 -1.55
CA VAL A 198 1.01 -6.20 -1.90
C VAL A 198 1.15 -6.45 -3.40
N TYR A 199 1.89 -5.58 -4.08
CA TYR A 199 2.23 -5.71 -5.50
C TYR A 199 3.74 -5.66 -5.68
N LEU A 200 4.31 -6.67 -6.34
CA LEU A 200 5.75 -6.73 -6.54
C LEU A 200 6.17 -6.00 -7.82
N LEU A 201 7.01 -4.98 -7.68
CA LEU A 201 7.51 -4.17 -8.80
C LEU A 201 8.78 -4.79 -9.39
N GLU A 202 9.71 -5.22 -8.53
CA GLU A 202 11.02 -5.75 -8.92
C GLU A 202 11.51 -6.79 -7.90
N GLY A 203 12.36 -7.72 -8.36
CA GLY A 203 12.98 -8.75 -7.52
C GLY A 203 12.08 -9.96 -7.26
N GLU A 204 12.36 -10.70 -6.20
CA GLU A 204 11.58 -11.85 -5.76
C GLU A 204 11.33 -11.76 -4.25
N VAL A 205 10.10 -12.01 -3.83
CA VAL A 205 9.69 -11.92 -2.42
C VAL A 205 8.85 -13.12 -2.06
N VAL A 206 9.07 -13.67 -0.87
CA VAL A 206 8.19 -14.66 -0.27
C VAL A 206 7.33 -13.99 0.78
N VAL A 207 6.02 -14.21 0.70
CA VAL A 207 5.04 -13.81 1.71
C VAL A 207 4.67 -15.03 2.53
N GLU A 208 4.90 -14.98 3.83
CA GLU A 208 4.51 -16.04 4.77
C GLU A 208 3.35 -15.53 5.62
N LEU A 209 2.26 -16.27 5.63
CA LEU A 209 1.10 -16.06 6.50
C LEU A 209 1.09 -17.14 7.57
N GLN A 210 0.75 -16.78 8.81
CA GLN A 210 0.64 -17.73 9.92
C GLN A 210 -0.65 -18.59 9.84
N THR A 211 -0.99 -19.01 8.62
CA THR A 211 -2.00 -19.99 8.24
C THR A 211 -1.33 -21.16 7.49
N ASP A 212 -0.03 -21.38 7.70
CA ASP A 212 0.84 -22.30 6.96
C ASP A 212 0.86 -22.06 5.43
N ARG A 213 0.52 -20.83 5.00
CA ARG A 213 0.50 -20.44 3.60
C ARG A 213 1.71 -19.59 3.28
N THR A 214 2.45 -20.01 2.26
CA THR A 214 3.64 -19.33 1.77
C THR A 214 3.52 -19.10 0.28
N GLU A 215 3.62 -17.85 -0.15
CA GLU A 215 3.46 -17.45 -1.55
C GLU A 215 4.75 -16.82 -2.07
N HIS A 216 5.20 -17.28 -3.23
CA HIS A 216 6.39 -16.75 -3.91
C HIS A 216 5.93 -15.77 -5.00
N LEU A 217 6.29 -14.51 -4.83
CA LEU A 217 5.92 -13.44 -5.76
C LEU A 217 7.09 -13.08 -6.68
N ARG A 218 6.74 -12.83 -7.94
CA ARG A 218 7.59 -12.30 -9.02
C ARG A 218 7.04 -10.95 -9.51
N PRO A 219 7.83 -10.16 -10.27
CA PRO A 219 7.38 -8.85 -10.72
C PRO A 219 6.06 -8.95 -11.50
N GLY A 220 5.09 -8.12 -11.12
CA GLY A 220 3.73 -8.15 -11.66
C GLY A 220 2.73 -8.95 -10.81
N ASP A 221 3.20 -9.78 -9.89
CA ASP A 221 2.31 -10.52 -9.00
C ASP A 221 1.73 -9.61 -7.91
N ALA A 222 0.53 -9.96 -7.48
CA ALA A 222 -0.19 -9.28 -6.42
C ALA A 222 -0.78 -10.29 -5.43
N ILE A 223 -0.82 -9.92 -4.15
CA ILE A 223 -1.50 -10.71 -3.12
C ILE A 223 -2.32 -9.76 -2.24
N TRP A 224 -3.46 -10.26 -1.78
CA TRP A 224 -4.28 -9.63 -0.74
C TRP A 224 -4.47 -10.63 0.40
N TYR A 225 -4.48 -10.12 1.63
CA TYR A 225 -4.82 -10.88 2.81
C TYR A 225 -5.41 -9.97 3.90
N ALA A 226 -6.15 -10.56 4.83
CA ALA A 226 -6.56 -9.86 6.05
C ALA A 226 -5.30 -9.54 6.87
N ALA A 227 -5.06 -8.27 7.17
CA ALA A 227 -3.86 -7.84 7.88
C ALA A 227 -3.83 -8.30 9.35
N THR A 228 -4.98 -8.74 9.86
CA THR A 228 -5.12 -9.39 11.17
C THR A 228 -4.56 -10.81 11.18
N THR A 229 -4.25 -11.37 10.02
CA THR A 229 -3.45 -12.59 9.92
C THR A 229 -1.97 -12.20 10.06
N PRO A 230 -1.24 -12.73 11.06
CA PRO A 230 0.18 -12.46 11.18
C PRO A 230 0.89 -12.82 9.88
N HIS A 231 1.66 -11.88 9.34
CA HIS A 231 2.30 -12.00 8.05
C HIS A 231 3.72 -11.46 8.10
N ARG A 232 4.60 -11.97 7.23
CA ARG A 232 5.93 -11.41 7.01
C ARG A 232 6.36 -11.54 5.57
N TRP A 233 7.28 -10.67 5.16
CA TRP A 233 7.90 -10.73 3.85
C TRP A 233 9.37 -11.11 3.97
N ARG A 234 9.85 -11.92 3.04
CA ARG A 234 11.25 -12.29 2.93
C ARG A 234 11.76 -11.96 1.55
N SER A 235 12.88 -11.25 1.49
CA SER A 235 13.58 -11.07 0.23
C SER A 235 14.22 -12.40 -0.14
N VAL A 236 13.94 -12.89 -1.34
CA VAL A 236 14.58 -14.07 -1.91
C VAL A 236 15.27 -13.68 -3.21
N GLY A 237 16.32 -14.42 -3.57
CA GLY A 237 17.14 -14.10 -4.74
C GLY A 237 18.33 -13.18 -4.45
N ALA A 238 19.15 -12.98 -5.49
CA ALA A 238 20.42 -12.27 -5.41
C ALA A 238 20.33 -10.75 -5.67
N GLY A 239 19.15 -10.26 -6.06
CA GLY A 239 18.89 -8.86 -6.41
C GLY A 239 18.16 -8.09 -5.31
N ALA A 240 18.11 -6.77 -5.46
CA ALA A 240 17.19 -5.95 -4.68
C ALA A 240 15.73 -6.25 -5.05
N ALA A 241 14.81 -5.96 -4.14
CA ALA A 241 13.37 -6.04 -4.40
C ALA A 241 12.68 -4.72 -4.08
N ARG A 242 11.65 -4.40 -4.86
CA ARG A 242 10.79 -3.23 -4.70
C ARG A 242 9.34 -3.67 -4.66
N ILE A 243 8.64 -3.26 -3.61
CA ILE A 243 7.29 -3.71 -3.30
C ILE A 243 6.41 -2.49 -3.09
N LEU A 244 5.21 -2.51 -3.65
CA LEU A 244 4.15 -1.57 -3.27
C LEU A 244 3.27 -2.26 -2.24
N VAL A 245 3.18 -1.67 -1.06
CA VAL A 245 2.32 -2.15 0.04
C VAL A 245 1.21 -1.14 0.23
N MET A 246 -0.03 -1.60 0.20
CA MET A 246 -1.20 -0.82 0.54
C MET A 246 -1.91 -1.46 1.72
N SER A 247 -2.01 -0.73 2.82
CA SER A 247 -2.84 -1.11 3.96
C SER A 247 -4.09 -0.25 3.97
N ALA A 248 -5.24 -0.86 4.28
CA ALA A 248 -6.50 -0.15 4.44
C ALA A 248 -7.04 -0.44 5.83
N ALA A 249 -7.24 0.61 6.63
CA ALA A 249 -7.95 0.44 7.89
C ALA A 249 -9.41 0.13 7.60
N VAL A 250 -9.84 -1.06 7.96
CA VAL A 250 -11.26 -1.41 8.00
C VAL A 250 -11.74 -1.09 9.41
N PRO A 251 -12.59 -0.06 9.61
CA PRO A 251 -13.12 0.24 10.94
C PRO A 251 -13.83 -1.00 11.48
N ARG A 252 -13.51 -1.41 12.72
CA ARG A 252 -14.22 -2.49 13.41
C ARG A 252 -15.72 -2.10 13.48
N GLY A 253 -16.55 -2.72 12.64
CA GLY A 253 -18.00 -2.54 12.64
C GLY A 253 -18.68 -2.18 11.32
N ARG A 254 -18.38 -2.86 10.21
CA ARG A 254 -19.38 -2.98 9.12
C ARG A 254 -20.11 -4.32 9.23
N PRO A 255 -21.27 -4.39 9.93
CA PRO A 255 -22.24 -5.40 9.57
C PRO A 255 -22.75 -5.10 8.15
N HIS A 256 -22.85 -6.14 7.32
CA HIS A 256 -23.65 -6.12 6.11
C HIS A 256 -25.12 -5.83 6.40
#